data_AF-A0A433VGT9-F1
#
_entry.id   AF-A0A433VGT9-F1
#
_cell.length_a   1.000
_cell.length_b   1.000
_cell.length_c   1.000
_cell.angle_alpha   90.00
_cell.angle_beta   90.00
_cell.angle_gamma   90.00
#
_symmetry.space_group_name_H-M   'P 1'
#
loop_
_entity.id
_entity.type
_entity.pdbx_description
1 polymer ?
#
loop_
_entity_poly.entity_id
_entity_poly.type
_entity_poly.pdbx_seq_one_letter_code
_entity_poly.pdbx_strand_id
1 'polypeptide(L)'
;MLQIRGLVKAAQKAQEQLKIGVRDADVPTFAHFVLTSVETVERLCADARVTPHQLPARSRQAYYFLKNIDLQNLPSTGTHLRSMVQTIGIKNIKTQQRAISWKMSQLAQNSHIDCEQIHEVASCIHQVVQAIEKICFTQQVTPANLTSSSRQIYAWLKYLAPHENVKLHIEATQRVYTIAKKLCSKYGHESVNFVVEITNLAGLYRSRWVGNDINLIMSEGFINAGEEVLTALVQTSLKGKSSSNTRIIREYASLDEFSDILLELDLIVETVTEDGKGSHYNLETLFDKINREYFSNALTKPRLIWSQMQTYRKFGHYEPARDRIVISLTLDEPIIPQYVVEFVIYHEMLHKYYGEKWVNGRRMVHTTEFRASEAQFKYYNEAEAWLSKLARRVCHSNNNY
;
A
#
# COMPACT_ATOMS: atom_id res chain seq x y z
N MET A 1 -22.17 22.02 -3.68
CA MET A 1 -21.25 21.20 -2.85
C MET A 1 -20.03 22.05 -2.52
N LEU A 2 -19.85 22.41 -1.25
CA LEU A 2 -18.75 23.29 -0.81
C LEU A 2 -17.40 22.58 -0.97
N GLN A 3 -16.41 23.25 -1.60
CA GLN A 3 -15.05 22.74 -1.73
C GLN A 3 -14.07 23.64 -0.99
N ILE A 4 -13.40 23.09 0.02
CA ILE A 4 -12.41 23.82 0.80
C ILE A 4 -11.03 23.55 0.19
N ARG A 5 -10.52 24.53 -0.57
CA ARG A 5 -9.19 24.44 -1.19
C ARG A 5 -8.12 24.38 -0.11
N GLY A 6 -7.19 23.43 -0.23
CA GLY A 6 -6.05 23.29 0.67
C GLY A 6 -6.27 22.35 1.86
N LEU A 7 -7.52 22.02 2.24
CA LEU A 7 -7.82 21.16 3.39
C LEU A 7 -7.15 19.78 3.30
N VAL A 8 -7.24 19.12 2.15
CA VAL A 8 -6.62 17.81 1.93
C VAL A 8 -5.09 17.88 2.05
N LYS A 9 -4.48 18.99 1.61
CA LYS A 9 -3.03 19.21 1.76
C LYS A 9 -2.64 19.49 3.20
N ALA A 10 -3.47 20.21 3.96
CA ALA A 10 -3.26 20.47 5.38
C ALA A 10 -3.30 19.16 6.19
N ALA A 11 -4.29 18.30 5.92
CA ALA A 11 -4.38 16.97 6.52
C ALA A 11 -3.17 16.08 6.15
N GLN A 12 -2.75 16.09 4.89
CA GLN A 12 -1.53 15.38 4.47
C GLN A 12 -0.28 15.88 5.19
N LYS A 13 -0.11 17.21 5.32
CA LYS A 13 1.01 17.80 6.06
C LYS A 13 1.00 17.39 7.53
N ALA A 14 -0.17 17.42 8.18
CA ALA A 14 -0.31 16.97 9.56
C ALA A 14 0.00 15.48 9.72
N GLN A 15 -0.49 14.66 8.78
CA GLN A 15 -0.19 13.23 8.75
C GLN A 15 1.30 12.95 8.56
N GLU A 16 1.97 13.69 7.67
CA GLU A 16 3.42 13.58 7.47
C GLU A 16 4.20 13.99 8.72
N GLN A 17 3.81 15.08 9.38
CA GLN A 17 4.45 15.52 10.62
C GLN A 17 4.27 14.49 11.74
N LEU A 18 3.07 13.93 11.91
CA LEU A 18 2.80 12.88 12.90
C LEU A 18 3.57 11.59 12.61
N LYS A 19 3.78 11.24 11.33
CA LYS A 19 4.61 10.10 10.93
C LYS A 19 6.09 10.27 11.29
N ILE A 20 6.56 11.51 11.36
CA ILE A 20 7.96 11.86 11.69
C ILE A 20 8.14 12.15 13.19
N GLY A 21 7.04 12.48 13.89
CA GLY A 21 7.05 12.95 15.27
C GLY A 21 6.98 14.48 15.37
N VAL A 22 6.45 14.98 16.49
CA VAL A 22 6.38 16.42 16.79
C VAL A 22 7.36 16.70 17.92
N ARG A 23 8.31 17.64 17.70
CA ARG A 23 9.25 18.05 18.76
C ARG A 23 8.48 18.76 19.86
N ASP A 24 8.83 18.56 21.13
CA ASP A 24 8.17 19.23 22.26
C ASP A 24 8.11 20.77 22.10
N ALA A 25 9.15 21.37 21.53
CA ALA A 25 9.19 22.81 21.24
C ALA A 25 8.26 23.24 20.09
N ASP A 26 7.93 22.33 19.17
CA ASP A 26 7.02 22.58 18.04
C ASP A 26 5.58 22.16 18.34
N VAL A 27 5.33 21.43 19.44
CA VAL A 27 3.98 21.02 19.86
C VAL A 27 3.01 22.21 19.87
N PRO A 28 3.34 23.38 20.45
CA PRO A 28 2.44 24.54 20.42
C PRO A 28 2.13 25.02 19.00
N THR A 29 3.15 25.06 18.13
CA THR A 29 3.01 25.52 16.74
C THR A 29 2.20 24.54 15.91
N PHE A 30 2.43 23.24 16.08
CA PHE A 30 1.71 22.18 15.40
C PHE A 30 0.25 22.11 15.87
N ALA A 31 0.02 22.19 17.18
CA ALA A 31 -1.31 22.29 17.77
C ALA A 31 -2.07 23.51 17.21
N HIS A 32 -1.42 24.68 17.18
CA HIS A 32 -2.02 25.89 16.60
C HIS A 32 -2.37 25.71 15.12
N PHE A 33 -1.51 25.06 14.32
CA PHE A 33 -1.77 24.76 12.91
C PHE A 33 -2.98 23.83 12.72
N VAL A 34 -3.08 22.76 13.51
CA VAL A 34 -4.20 21.81 13.46
C VAL A 34 -5.49 22.50 13.87
N LEU A 35 -5.50 23.20 15.01
CA LEU A 35 -6.67 23.93 15.52
C LEU A 35 -7.15 24.99 14.53
N THR A 36 -6.25 25.83 14.00
CA THR A 36 -6.61 26.87 13.02
C THR A 36 -7.16 26.25 11.74
N SER A 37 -6.65 25.10 11.31
CA SER A 37 -7.16 24.39 10.12
C SER A 37 -8.57 23.86 10.34
N VAL A 38 -8.87 23.32 11.53
CA VAL A 38 -10.20 22.84 11.93
C VAL A 38 -11.17 24.01 12.03
N GLU A 39 -10.81 25.07 12.77
CA GLU A 39 -11.62 26.29 12.93
C GLU A 39 -11.95 26.95 11.58
N THR A 40 -10.98 27.00 10.67
CA THR A 40 -11.20 27.55 9.32
C THR A 40 -12.24 26.75 8.56
N VAL A 41 -12.20 25.42 8.66
CA VAL A 41 -13.19 24.55 8.01
C VAL A 41 -14.57 24.76 8.62
N GLU A 42 -14.67 24.83 9.94
CA GLU A 42 -15.93 25.01 10.65
C GLU A 42 -16.56 26.36 10.33
N ARG A 43 -15.75 27.44 10.30
CA ARG A 43 -16.20 28.77 9.88
C ARG A 43 -16.73 28.77 8.45
N LEU A 44 -15.99 28.20 7.50
CA LEU A 44 -16.43 28.11 6.10
C LEU A 44 -17.69 27.26 5.93
N CYS A 45 -17.86 26.22 6.73
CA CYS A 45 -19.07 25.41 6.75
C CYS A 45 -20.26 26.22 7.31
N ALA A 46 -20.07 26.96 8.40
CA ALA A 46 -21.07 27.82 9.00
C ALA A 46 -21.53 28.95 8.04
N ASP A 47 -20.59 29.64 7.39
CA ASP A 47 -20.87 30.69 6.41
C ASP A 47 -21.70 30.16 5.23
N ALA A 48 -21.43 28.93 4.81
CA ALA A 48 -22.15 28.25 3.74
C ALA A 48 -23.41 27.51 4.21
N ARG A 49 -23.77 27.58 5.51
CA ARG A 49 -24.90 26.86 6.14
C ARG A 49 -24.89 25.35 5.86
N VAL A 50 -23.70 24.75 5.84
CA VAL A 50 -23.50 23.30 5.70
C VAL A 50 -22.76 22.76 6.93
N THR A 51 -22.88 21.46 7.17
CA THR A 51 -22.10 20.76 8.19
C THR A 51 -20.86 20.11 7.57
N PRO A 52 -19.77 19.89 8.33
CA PRO A 52 -18.59 19.17 7.84
C PRO A 52 -18.90 17.77 7.27
N HIS A 53 -19.97 17.09 7.73
CA HIS A 53 -20.43 15.81 7.18
C HIS A 53 -20.93 15.91 5.72
N GLN A 54 -21.40 17.08 5.31
CA GLN A 54 -21.91 17.35 3.97
C GLN A 54 -20.79 17.73 2.98
N LEU A 55 -19.53 17.80 3.43
CA LEU A 55 -18.39 17.99 2.56
C LEU A 55 -18.16 16.78 1.62
N PRO A 56 -17.54 17.00 0.44
CA PRO A 56 -17.07 15.91 -0.41
C PRO A 56 -16.19 14.92 0.37
N ALA A 57 -16.29 13.62 0.06
CA ALA A 57 -15.69 12.54 0.85
C ALA A 57 -14.22 12.79 1.27
N ARG A 58 -13.36 13.26 0.37
CA ARG A 58 -11.95 13.55 0.68
C ARG A 58 -11.75 14.75 1.61
N SER A 59 -12.54 15.80 1.44
CA SER A 59 -12.52 16.98 2.31
C SER A 59 -13.08 16.65 3.69
N ARG A 60 -14.13 15.84 3.74
CA ARG A 60 -14.71 15.31 4.98
C ARG A 60 -13.69 14.47 5.77
N GLN A 61 -13.04 13.52 5.10
CA GLN A 61 -11.99 12.69 5.71
C GLN A 61 -10.81 13.54 6.22
N ALA A 62 -10.38 14.53 5.45
CA ALA A 62 -9.29 15.44 5.85
C ALA A 62 -9.65 16.29 7.08
N TYR A 63 -10.90 16.77 7.18
CA TYR A 63 -11.39 17.47 8.37
C TYR A 63 -11.40 16.58 9.61
N TYR A 64 -12.02 15.40 9.55
CA TYR A 64 -12.08 14.50 10.71
C TYR A 64 -10.71 13.97 11.12
N PHE A 65 -9.80 13.75 10.17
CA PHE A 65 -8.42 13.42 10.50
C PHE A 65 -7.79 14.52 11.37
N LEU A 66 -7.84 15.78 10.94
CA LEU A 66 -7.25 16.90 11.68
C LEU A 66 -7.91 17.11 13.05
N LYS A 67 -9.24 17.00 13.11
CA LYS A 67 -10.02 17.19 14.35
C LYS A 67 -9.73 16.14 15.41
N ASN A 68 -9.40 14.91 14.99
CA ASN A 68 -9.17 13.78 15.89
C ASN A 68 -7.69 13.53 16.20
N ILE A 69 -6.80 14.47 15.85
CA ILE A 69 -5.41 14.41 16.33
C ILE A 69 -5.42 14.67 17.84
N ASP A 70 -4.94 13.70 18.61
CA ASP A 70 -4.71 13.87 20.04
C ASP A 70 -3.50 14.79 20.27
N LEU A 71 -3.77 16.07 20.49
CA LEU A 71 -2.74 17.08 20.74
C LEU A 71 -2.07 16.95 22.11
N GLN A 72 -2.61 16.13 23.02
CA GLN A 72 -2.05 15.90 24.35
C GLN A 72 -1.07 14.72 24.36
N ASN A 73 -1.24 13.76 23.45
CA ASN A 73 -0.39 12.58 23.31
C ASN A 73 0.22 12.51 21.90
N LEU A 74 0.90 13.58 21.50
CA LEU A 74 1.63 13.61 20.23
C LEU A 74 2.86 12.70 20.32
N PRO A 75 3.23 11.98 19.24
CA PRO A 75 4.45 11.19 19.20
C PRO A 75 5.66 12.12 19.39
N SER A 76 6.21 12.13 20.60
CA SER A 76 7.31 13.00 20.99
C SER A 76 8.64 12.41 20.54
N THR A 77 9.43 13.22 19.84
CA THR A 77 10.85 12.92 19.68
C THR A 77 11.54 13.34 20.97
N GLY A 78 11.83 12.40 21.88
CA GLY A 78 12.63 12.67 23.07
C GLY A 78 13.95 13.37 22.73
N THR A 79 14.57 13.99 23.73
CA THR A 79 15.74 14.90 23.73
C THR A 79 17.05 14.35 23.13
N HIS A 80 17.00 13.50 22.13
CA HIS A 80 18.11 13.27 21.23
C HIS A 80 18.19 14.43 20.24
N LEU A 81 19.29 15.17 20.32
CA LEU A 81 19.81 16.01 19.25
C LEU A 81 19.77 15.23 17.93
N ARG A 82 18.71 15.43 17.13
CA ARG A 82 18.68 15.05 15.72
C ARG A 82 18.54 16.31 14.90
N SER A 83 19.56 16.52 14.08
CA SER A 83 19.56 17.30 12.86
C SER A 83 18.19 17.25 12.18
N MET A 84 17.71 18.38 11.68
CA MET A 84 16.60 18.46 10.73
C MET A 84 16.63 17.25 9.80
N VAL A 85 15.61 16.38 9.84
CA VAL A 85 15.56 15.19 8.97
C VAL A 85 15.46 15.68 7.53
N GLN A 86 16.61 15.78 6.86
CA GLN A 86 16.71 16.33 5.52
C GLN A 86 16.00 15.38 4.56
N THR A 87 14.87 15.83 4.02
CA THR A 87 14.16 15.06 2.99
C THR A 87 14.91 15.18 1.68
N ILE A 88 15.20 14.04 1.04
CA ILE A 88 16.03 14.01 -0.17
C ILE A 88 15.17 13.67 -1.39
N GLY A 89 15.25 14.51 -2.41
CA GLY A 89 14.67 14.25 -3.72
C GLY A 89 15.66 13.54 -4.63
N ILE A 90 15.26 12.44 -5.25
CA ILE A 90 16.09 11.79 -6.29
C ILE A 90 15.86 12.52 -7.61
N LYS A 91 16.93 13.09 -8.17
CA LYS A 91 16.90 13.73 -9.49
C LYS A 91 16.52 12.72 -10.57
N ASN A 92 15.68 13.12 -11.52
CA ASN A 92 15.26 12.32 -12.68
C ASN A 92 14.50 11.01 -12.39
N ILE A 93 14.16 10.70 -11.13
CA ILE A 93 13.47 9.43 -10.78
C ILE A 93 12.14 9.25 -11.51
N LYS A 94 11.39 10.34 -11.75
CA LYS A 94 10.13 10.32 -12.54
C LYS A 94 10.38 10.03 -14.02
N THR A 95 11.49 10.52 -14.57
CA THR A 95 11.87 10.25 -15.97
C THR A 95 12.26 8.80 -16.12
N GLN A 96 13.03 8.25 -15.17
CA GLN A 96 13.38 6.83 -15.12
C GLN A 96 12.14 5.94 -14.99
N GLN A 97 11.22 6.28 -14.09
CA GLN A 97 9.93 5.59 -13.95
C GLN A 97 9.19 5.51 -15.28
N ARG A 98 9.03 6.66 -15.97
CA ARG A 98 8.33 6.71 -17.26
C ARG A 98 9.00 5.88 -18.33
N ALA A 99 10.34 5.89 -18.39
CA ALA A 99 11.08 5.08 -19.37
C ALA A 99 10.87 3.57 -19.13
N ILE A 100 10.91 3.14 -17.86
CA ILE A 100 10.68 1.75 -17.47
C ILE A 100 9.22 1.35 -17.75
N SER A 101 8.24 2.15 -17.33
CA SER A 101 6.82 1.91 -17.63
C SER A 101 6.55 1.83 -19.14
N TRP A 102 7.16 2.73 -19.93
CA TRP A 102 7.04 2.69 -21.39
C TRP A 102 7.60 1.40 -21.98
N LYS A 103 8.79 0.98 -21.54
CA LYS A 103 9.41 -0.27 -22.02
C LYS A 103 8.55 -1.49 -21.70
N MET A 104 8.03 -1.60 -20.47
CA MET A 104 7.11 -2.67 -20.09
C MET A 104 5.81 -2.65 -20.90
N SER A 105 5.25 -1.46 -21.14
CA SER A 105 4.05 -1.26 -21.97
C SER A 105 4.27 -1.65 -23.44
N GLN A 106 5.45 -1.41 -24.02
CA GLN A 106 5.79 -1.85 -25.37
C GLN A 106 5.89 -3.38 -25.44
N LEU A 107 6.59 -4.00 -24.48
CA LEU A 107 6.69 -5.46 -24.41
C LEU A 107 5.33 -6.13 -24.25
N ALA A 108 4.46 -5.53 -23.43
CA ALA A 108 3.11 -6.03 -23.18
C ALA A 108 2.17 -5.97 -24.39
N GLN A 109 2.51 -5.23 -25.45
CA GLN A 109 1.71 -5.21 -26.68
C GLN A 109 2.07 -6.34 -27.66
N ASN A 110 3.23 -6.98 -27.47
CA ASN A 110 3.64 -8.13 -28.27
C ASN A 110 2.89 -9.39 -27.83
N SER A 111 2.65 -10.32 -28.74
CA SER A 111 1.97 -11.59 -28.42
C SER A 111 2.86 -12.60 -27.70
N HIS A 112 4.19 -12.46 -27.84
CA HIS A 112 5.18 -13.29 -27.16
C HIS A 112 6.13 -12.37 -26.38
N ILE A 113 6.32 -12.66 -25.10
CA ILE A 113 7.26 -11.93 -24.24
C ILE A 113 8.47 -12.85 -24.04
N ASP A 114 9.64 -12.43 -24.50
CA ASP A 114 10.87 -13.21 -24.33
C ASP A 114 11.45 -13.00 -22.92
N CYS A 115 11.99 -14.07 -22.34
CA CYS A 115 12.67 -14.05 -21.05
C CYS A 115 13.88 -13.11 -21.07
N GLU A 116 14.57 -12.97 -22.21
CA GLU A 116 15.70 -12.03 -22.35
C GLU A 116 15.24 -10.57 -22.18
N GLN A 117 14.10 -10.21 -22.77
CA GLN A 117 13.54 -8.85 -22.66
C GLN A 117 13.07 -8.54 -21.24
N ILE A 118 12.48 -9.52 -20.54
CA ILE A 118 12.11 -9.39 -19.12
C ILE A 118 13.37 -9.17 -18.28
N HIS A 119 14.42 -9.95 -18.52
CA HIS A 119 15.70 -9.82 -17.82
C HIS A 119 16.33 -8.44 -18.03
N GLU A 120 16.29 -7.91 -19.25
CA GLU A 120 16.80 -6.57 -19.56
C GLU A 120 16.05 -5.47 -18.78
N VAL A 121 14.73 -5.56 -18.67
CA VAL A 121 13.92 -4.65 -17.85
C VAL A 121 14.26 -4.79 -16.37
N ALA A 122 14.34 -6.01 -15.86
CA ALA A 122 14.70 -6.27 -14.46
C ALA A 122 16.09 -5.71 -14.11
N SER A 123 17.07 -5.90 -15.00
CA SER A 123 18.42 -5.35 -14.85
C SER A 123 18.41 -3.81 -14.81
N CYS A 124 17.65 -3.16 -15.71
CA CYS A 124 17.49 -1.71 -15.70
C CYS A 124 16.88 -1.20 -14.38
N ILE A 125 15.83 -1.86 -13.89
CA ILE A 125 15.20 -1.54 -12.60
C ILE A 125 16.21 -1.70 -11.46
N HIS A 126 16.95 -2.81 -11.44
CA HIS A 126 17.95 -3.10 -10.41
C HIS A 126 19.04 -2.01 -10.36
N GLN A 127 19.54 -1.55 -11.50
CA GLN A 127 20.52 -0.47 -11.59
C GLN A 127 19.98 0.84 -11.00
N VAL A 128 18.72 1.20 -11.30
CA VAL A 128 18.10 2.42 -10.76
C VAL A 128 17.94 2.31 -9.23
N VAL A 129 17.48 1.16 -8.74
CA VAL A 129 17.34 0.88 -7.30
C VAL A 129 18.69 0.98 -6.58
N GLN A 130 19.73 0.33 -7.10
CA GLN A 130 21.08 0.38 -6.53
C GLN A 130 21.64 1.81 -6.52
N ALA A 131 21.38 2.60 -7.57
CA ALA A 131 21.80 3.99 -7.62
C ALA A 131 21.12 4.83 -6.52
N ILE A 132 19.83 4.63 -6.28
CA ILE A 132 19.08 5.31 -5.20
C ILE A 132 19.64 4.90 -3.83
N GLU A 133 19.84 3.60 -3.61
CA GLU A 133 20.37 3.07 -2.35
C GLU A 133 21.78 3.58 -2.07
N LYS A 134 22.63 3.68 -3.09
CA LYS A 134 23.96 4.29 -2.99
C LYS A 134 23.88 5.76 -2.60
N ILE A 135 22.95 6.53 -3.18
CA ILE A 135 22.73 7.94 -2.80
C ILE A 135 22.33 8.04 -1.33
N CYS A 136 21.38 7.21 -0.88
CA CYS A 136 20.95 7.17 0.51
C CYS A 136 22.13 6.84 1.45
N PHE A 137 22.89 5.78 1.12
CA PHE A 137 24.06 5.36 1.89
C PHE A 137 25.13 6.45 1.99
N THR A 138 25.50 7.09 0.87
CA THR A 138 26.50 8.18 0.86
C THR A 138 26.05 9.39 1.70
N GLN A 139 24.76 9.65 1.77
CA GLN A 139 24.19 10.74 2.59
C GLN A 139 23.88 10.29 4.03
N GLN A 140 24.22 9.05 4.41
CA GLN A 140 23.91 8.46 5.72
C GLN A 140 22.43 8.55 6.09
N VAL A 141 21.58 8.45 5.08
CA VAL A 141 20.13 8.39 5.22
C VAL A 141 19.60 7.06 4.72
N THR A 142 18.30 6.88 4.83
CA THR A 142 17.60 5.70 4.35
C THR A 142 16.54 6.07 3.32
N PRO A 143 15.96 5.10 2.59
CA PRO A 143 14.84 5.38 1.68
C PRO A 143 13.64 6.05 2.37
N ALA A 144 13.48 5.89 3.69
CA ALA A 144 12.44 6.59 4.47
C ALA A 144 12.58 8.11 4.39
N ASN A 145 13.82 8.62 4.23
CA ASN A 145 14.14 10.04 4.12
C ASN A 145 13.86 10.63 2.73
N LEU A 146 13.42 9.82 1.75
CA LEU A 146 13.08 10.34 0.42
C LEU A 146 11.83 11.23 0.44
N THR A 147 11.68 12.13 -0.54
CA THR A 147 10.39 12.82 -0.72
C THR A 147 9.27 11.82 -0.98
N SER A 148 8.02 12.14 -0.65
CA SER A 148 6.86 11.25 -0.86
C SER A 148 6.78 10.67 -2.28
N SER A 149 7.02 11.50 -3.29
CA SER A 149 7.04 11.04 -4.68
C SER A 149 8.25 10.17 -5.00
N SER A 150 9.45 10.51 -4.52
CA SER A 150 10.64 9.67 -4.76
C SER A 150 10.53 8.33 -4.05
N ARG A 151 9.99 8.33 -2.82
CA ARG A 151 9.73 7.17 -1.99
C ARG A 151 8.75 6.21 -2.66
N GLN A 152 7.64 6.72 -3.17
CA GLN A 152 6.63 5.90 -3.86
C GLN A 152 7.19 5.22 -5.12
N ILE A 153 8.04 5.93 -5.87
CA ILE A 153 8.69 5.40 -7.07
C ILE A 153 9.78 4.39 -6.69
N TYR A 154 10.60 4.68 -5.69
CA TYR A 154 11.59 3.74 -5.17
C TYR A 154 10.93 2.44 -4.71
N ALA A 155 9.84 2.53 -3.93
CA ALA A 155 9.07 1.39 -3.48
C ALA A 155 8.62 0.51 -4.65
N TRP A 156 8.02 1.13 -5.67
CA TRP A 156 7.56 0.46 -6.87
C TRP A 156 8.70 -0.21 -7.65
N LEU A 157 9.82 0.49 -7.86
CA LEU A 157 10.97 -0.08 -8.55
C LEU A 157 11.60 -1.23 -7.77
N LYS A 158 11.72 -1.10 -6.45
CA LYS A 158 12.27 -2.16 -5.61
C LYS A 158 11.35 -3.39 -5.56
N TYR A 159 10.03 -3.19 -5.55
CA TYR A 159 9.04 -4.26 -5.67
C TYR A 159 9.18 -5.00 -6.99
N LEU A 160 9.38 -4.28 -8.09
CA LEU A 160 9.57 -4.88 -9.42
C LEU A 160 10.96 -5.48 -9.63
N ALA A 161 11.95 -5.21 -8.78
CA ALA A 161 13.33 -5.67 -9.02
C ALA A 161 13.49 -7.21 -9.19
N PRO A 162 12.73 -8.08 -8.49
CA PRO A 162 12.71 -9.51 -8.77
C PRO A 162 12.13 -9.82 -10.16
N HIS A 163 12.76 -10.74 -10.88
CA HIS A 163 12.39 -11.12 -12.25
C HIS A 163 10.92 -11.56 -12.38
N GLU A 164 10.40 -12.27 -11.39
CA GLU A 164 9.02 -12.74 -11.33
C GLU A 164 7.99 -11.60 -11.27
N ASN A 165 8.30 -10.52 -10.53
CA ASN A 165 7.41 -9.37 -10.42
C ASN A 165 7.41 -8.53 -11.72
N VAL A 166 8.56 -8.40 -12.42
CA VAL A 166 8.59 -7.80 -13.76
C VAL A 166 7.74 -8.60 -14.73
N LYS A 167 7.92 -9.93 -14.76
CA LYS A 167 7.14 -10.82 -15.63
C LYS A 167 5.64 -10.66 -15.38
N LEU A 168 5.23 -10.77 -14.12
CA LEU A 168 3.85 -10.64 -13.70
C LEU A 168 3.26 -9.28 -14.09
N HIS A 169 4.04 -8.20 -13.99
CA HIS A 169 3.63 -6.85 -14.35
C HIS A 169 3.37 -6.71 -15.85
N ILE A 170 4.28 -7.24 -16.68
CA ILE A 170 4.14 -7.21 -18.14
C ILE A 170 2.95 -8.08 -18.57
N GLU A 171 2.79 -9.28 -18.00
CA GLU A 171 1.65 -10.18 -18.28
C GLU A 171 0.30 -9.56 -17.87
N ALA A 172 0.24 -8.87 -16.72
CA ALA A 172 -0.95 -8.11 -16.32
C ALA A 172 -1.27 -7.00 -17.33
N THR A 173 -0.24 -6.25 -17.74
CA THR A 173 -0.39 -5.18 -18.72
C THR A 173 -0.86 -5.72 -20.08
N GLN A 174 -0.33 -6.86 -20.53
CA GLN A 174 -0.71 -7.52 -21.78
C GLN A 174 -2.17 -7.99 -21.77
N ARG A 175 -2.65 -8.51 -20.63
CA ARG A 175 -4.06 -8.87 -20.43
C ARG A 175 -4.97 -7.65 -20.61
N VAL A 176 -4.59 -6.50 -20.04
CA VAL A 176 -5.34 -5.24 -20.21
C VAL A 176 -5.36 -4.79 -21.67
N TYR A 177 -4.22 -4.82 -22.37
CA TYR A 177 -4.17 -4.49 -23.80
C TYR A 177 -5.05 -5.39 -24.65
N THR A 178 -5.06 -6.69 -24.38
CA THR A 178 -5.89 -7.67 -25.09
C THR A 178 -7.38 -7.38 -24.92
N ILE A 179 -7.80 -7.07 -23.68
CA ILE A 179 -9.18 -6.69 -23.37
C ILE A 179 -9.54 -5.35 -24.04
N ALA A 180 -8.64 -4.36 -23.97
CA ALA A 180 -8.82 -3.06 -24.61
C ALA A 180 -9.01 -3.18 -26.11
N LYS A 181 -8.17 -3.95 -26.81
CA LYS A 181 -8.29 -4.18 -28.26
C LYS A 181 -9.68 -4.75 -28.62
N LYS A 182 -10.14 -5.78 -27.91
CA LYS A 182 -11.46 -6.40 -28.13
C LYS A 182 -12.60 -5.41 -27.90
N LEU A 183 -12.54 -4.62 -26.82
CA LEU A 183 -13.61 -3.68 -26.47
C LEU A 183 -13.62 -2.42 -27.33
N CYS A 184 -12.45 -1.94 -27.76
CA CYS A 184 -12.35 -0.84 -28.71
C CYS A 184 -13.06 -1.18 -30.02
N SER A 185 -12.77 -2.35 -30.62
CA SER A 185 -13.50 -2.82 -31.81
C SER A 185 -15.00 -2.95 -31.56
N LYS A 186 -15.40 -3.56 -30.43
CA LYS A 186 -16.82 -3.72 -30.08
C LYS A 186 -17.57 -2.39 -29.94
N TYR A 187 -16.90 -1.32 -29.54
CA TYR A 187 -17.50 -0.02 -29.28
C TYR A 187 -17.26 1.02 -30.38
N GLY A 188 -16.66 0.63 -31.52
CA GLY A 188 -16.39 1.54 -32.64
C GLY A 188 -15.22 2.50 -32.39
N HIS A 189 -14.27 2.13 -31.53
CA HIS A 189 -13.07 2.90 -31.18
C HIS A 189 -11.80 2.28 -31.80
N GLU A 190 -11.87 1.78 -33.03
CA GLU A 190 -10.77 1.04 -33.67
C GLU A 190 -9.51 1.87 -33.90
N SER A 191 -9.65 3.17 -34.12
CA SER A 191 -8.54 4.10 -34.31
C SER A 191 -7.97 4.67 -33.00
N VAL A 192 -8.59 4.36 -31.85
CA VAL A 192 -8.17 4.91 -30.55
C VAL A 192 -6.91 4.19 -30.07
N ASN A 193 -5.90 4.97 -29.71
CA ASN A 193 -4.71 4.43 -29.08
C ASN A 193 -4.93 4.32 -27.56
N PHE A 194 -4.89 3.10 -27.05
CA PHE A 194 -5.17 2.79 -25.65
C PHE A 194 -3.86 2.58 -24.89
N VAL A 195 -3.53 3.48 -23.97
CA VAL A 195 -2.28 3.42 -23.19
C VAL A 195 -2.59 2.92 -21.78
N VAL A 196 -1.82 1.93 -21.33
CA VAL A 196 -1.94 1.32 -20.00
C VAL A 196 -0.70 1.61 -19.19
N GLU A 197 -0.89 2.12 -17.97
CA GLU A 197 0.16 2.25 -16.96
C GLU A 197 -0.31 1.57 -15.67
N ILE A 198 0.45 0.58 -15.18
CA ILE A 198 0.28 0.01 -13.84
C ILE A 198 1.41 0.58 -12.98
N THR A 199 1.08 1.10 -11.79
CA THR A 199 2.06 1.77 -10.93
C THR A 199 1.63 1.76 -9.47
N ASN A 200 2.53 2.10 -8.55
CA ASN A 200 2.14 2.41 -7.17
C ASN A 200 1.28 3.69 -7.20
N LEU A 201 -0.04 3.52 -7.20
CA LEU A 201 -1.03 4.58 -7.29
C LEU A 201 -1.83 4.62 -5.98
N ALA A 202 -1.90 5.79 -5.34
CA ALA A 202 -2.64 5.99 -4.09
C ALA A 202 -4.18 5.81 -4.20
N GLY A 203 -4.72 5.61 -5.40
CA GLY A 203 -6.12 5.29 -5.64
C GLY A 203 -6.22 4.10 -6.60
N LEU A 204 -7.42 3.55 -6.79
CA LEU A 204 -7.59 2.33 -7.58
C LEU A 204 -7.17 2.50 -9.04
N TYR A 205 -7.71 3.52 -9.72
CA TYR A 205 -7.38 3.82 -11.11
C TYR A 205 -7.74 5.27 -11.45
N ARG A 206 -7.20 5.75 -12.57
CA ARG A 206 -7.55 7.01 -13.23
C ARG A 206 -7.59 6.75 -14.73
N SER A 207 -8.62 7.26 -15.40
CA SER A 207 -8.71 7.23 -16.85
C SER A 207 -8.94 8.65 -17.38
N ARG A 208 -8.34 8.97 -18.53
CA ARG A 208 -8.59 10.22 -19.24
C ARG A 208 -8.46 10.02 -20.74
N TRP A 209 -9.41 10.59 -21.48
CA TRP A 209 -9.31 10.84 -22.91
C TRP A 209 -8.42 12.05 -23.18
N VAL A 210 -7.42 11.90 -24.03
CA VAL A 210 -6.52 12.96 -24.48
C VAL A 210 -6.47 12.92 -26.01
N GLY A 211 -7.26 13.77 -26.66
CA GLY A 211 -7.45 13.67 -28.10
C GLY A 211 -8.04 12.31 -28.48
N ASN A 212 -7.29 11.56 -29.30
CA ASN A 212 -7.66 10.20 -29.72
C ASN A 212 -7.02 9.09 -28.86
N ASP A 213 -6.33 9.46 -27.77
CA ASP A 213 -5.71 8.52 -26.84
C ASP A 213 -6.58 8.32 -25.60
N ILE A 214 -6.63 7.10 -25.08
CA ILE A 214 -7.14 6.81 -23.74
C ILE A 214 -5.96 6.42 -22.87
N ASN A 215 -5.73 7.18 -21.79
CA ASN A 215 -4.72 6.86 -20.80
C ASN A 215 -5.38 6.25 -19.57
N LEU A 216 -5.20 4.94 -19.38
CA LEU A 216 -5.63 4.21 -18.18
C LEU A 216 -4.43 3.97 -17.26
N ILE A 217 -4.44 4.62 -16.10
CA ILE A 217 -3.47 4.39 -15.03
C ILE A 217 -4.16 3.60 -13.92
N MET A 218 -3.63 2.44 -13.54
CA MET A 218 -4.15 1.60 -12.48
C MET A 218 -3.12 1.34 -11.38
N SER A 219 -3.64 1.04 -10.19
CA SER A 219 -2.81 0.65 -9.05
C SER A 219 -2.18 -0.72 -9.26
N GLU A 220 -0.94 -0.89 -8.78
CA GLU A 220 -0.21 -2.16 -8.80
C GLU A 220 -1.01 -3.30 -8.15
N GLY A 221 -1.89 -3.02 -7.19
CA GLY A 221 -2.76 -4.04 -6.59
C GLY A 221 -3.66 -4.78 -7.59
N PHE A 222 -3.87 -4.26 -8.80
CA PHE A 222 -4.61 -4.96 -9.86
C PHE A 222 -3.76 -5.97 -10.65
N ILE A 223 -2.48 -6.14 -10.33
CA ILE A 223 -1.58 -7.03 -11.08
C ILE A 223 -2.06 -8.50 -11.10
N ASN A 224 -2.73 -8.95 -10.03
CA ASN A 224 -3.33 -10.28 -9.93
C ASN A 224 -4.79 -10.36 -10.38
N ALA A 225 -5.36 -9.26 -10.87
CA ALA A 225 -6.78 -9.17 -11.17
C ALA A 225 -7.20 -10.11 -12.30
N GLY A 226 -8.39 -10.67 -12.15
CA GLY A 226 -9.02 -11.52 -13.16
C GLY A 226 -9.57 -10.76 -14.36
N GLU A 227 -9.89 -11.50 -15.43
CA GLU A 227 -10.42 -10.92 -16.68
C GLU A 227 -11.70 -10.10 -16.45
N GLU A 228 -12.58 -10.49 -15.53
CA GLU A 228 -13.78 -9.73 -15.18
C GLU A 228 -13.45 -8.34 -14.63
N VAL A 229 -12.52 -8.25 -13.69
CA VAL A 229 -12.09 -7.00 -13.04
C VAL A 229 -11.35 -6.10 -14.03
N LEU A 230 -10.43 -6.67 -14.82
CA LEU A 230 -9.72 -5.95 -15.86
C LEU A 230 -10.69 -5.45 -16.96
N THR A 231 -11.69 -6.26 -17.33
CA THR A 231 -12.77 -5.86 -18.24
C THR A 231 -13.57 -4.69 -17.67
N ALA A 232 -13.93 -4.73 -16.39
CA ALA A 232 -14.64 -3.63 -15.74
C ALA A 232 -13.80 -2.32 -15.76
N LEU A 233 -12.49 -2.40 -15.55
CA LEU A 233 -11.57 -1.25 -15.63
C LEU A 233 -11.54 -0.65 -17.05
N VAL A 234 -11.36 -1.48 -18.07
CA VAL A 234 -11.31 -1.05 -19.48
C VAL A 234 -12.66 -0.53 -19.98
N GLN A 235 -13.77 -1.17 -19.62
CA GLN A 235 -15.09 -0.66 -19.94
C GLN A 235 -15.34 0.71 -19.28
N THR A 236 -14.87 0.88 -18.05
CA THR A 236 -15.00 2.15 -17.33
C THR A 236 -14.15 3.26 -17.97
N SER A 237 -13.00 2.94 -18.56
CA SER A 237 -12.19 3.92 -19.29
C SER A 237 -12.83 4.33 -20.61
N LEU A 238 -13.47 3.39 -21.33
CA LEU A 238 -14.11 3.61 -22.63
C LEU A 238 -15.47 4.33 -22.50
N LYS A 239 -16.36 3.85 -21.63
CA LYS A 239 -17.76 4.30 -21.55
C LYS A 239 -18.07 5.18 -20.33
N GLY A 240 -17.09 5.41 -19.46
CA GLY A 240 -17.31 6.07 -18.19
C GLY A 240 -17.81 5.11 -17.10
N LYS A 241 -18.05 5.66 -15.91
CA LYS A 241 -18.37 4.86 -14.71
C LYS A 241 -19.78 4.31 -14.76
N SER A 242 -19.94 3.00 -14.53
CA SER A 242 -21.21 2.36 -14.23
C SER A 242 -21.22 1.85 -12.79
N SER A 243 -22.42 1.70 -12.20
CA SER A 243 -22.59 1.13 -10.85
C SER A 243 -22.08 -0.31 -10.79
N SER A 244 -22.38 -1.12 -11.81
CA SER A 244 -21.94 -2.52 -11.94
C SER A 244 -20.41 -2.63 -11.96
N ASN A 245 -19.72 -1.88 -12.82
CA ASN A 245 -18.27 -1.96 -12.92
C ASN A 245 -17.60 -1.39 -11.66
N THR A 246 -18.18 -0.33 -11.09
CA THR A 246 -17.69 0.23 -9.83
C THR A 246 -17.76 -0.78 -8.69
N ARG A 247 -18.81 -1.62 -8.65
CA ARG A 247 -18.97 -2.69 -7.67
C ARG A 247 -17.88 -3.75 -7.84
N ILE A 248 -17.73 -4.32 -9.03
CA ILE A 248 -16.72 -5.35 -9.36
C ILE A 248 -15.31 -4.89 -8.96
N ILE A 249 -14.93 -3.66 -9.35
CA ILE A 249 -13.60 -3.11 -9.07
C ILE A 249 -13.38 -2.94 -7.56
N ARG A 250 -14.40 -2.50 -6.81
CA ARG A 250 -14.30 -2.28 -5.36
C ARG A 250 -14.30 -3.58 -4.57
N GLU A 251 -15.08 -4.58 -5.01
CA GLU A 251 -15.08 -5.91 -4.40
C GLU A 251 -13.70 -6.53 -4.52
N TYR A 252 -13.07 -6.52 -5.70
CA TYR A 252 -11.70 -6.98 -5.85
C TYR A 252 -10.70 -6.18 -5.01
N ALA A 253 -10.83 -4.85 -4.98
CA ALA A 253 -9.93 -4.00 -4.18
C ALA A 253 -10.10 -4.17 -2.67
N SER A 254 -11.12 -4.89 -2.21
CA SER A 254 -11.31 -5.27 -0.80
C SER A 254 -10.77 -6.65 -0.45
N LEU A 255 -10.28 -7.41 -1.44
CA LEU A 255 -9.68 -8.71 -1.21
C LEU A 255 -8.21 -8.59 -0.80
N ASP A 256 -7.71 -9.65 -0.18
CA ASP A 256 -6.32 -9.74 0.26
C ASP A 256 -5.36 -9.68 -0.93
N GLU A 257 -5.72 -10.28 -2.08
CA GLU A 257 -4.85 -10.28 -3.26
C GLU A 257 -4.53 -8.88 -3.80
N PHE A 258 -5.41 -7.91 -3.58
CA PHE A 258 -5.15 -6.49 -3.91
C PHE A 258 -4.36 -5.81 -2.80
N SER A 259 -4.79 -6.02 -1.55
CA SER A 259 -4.27 -5.34 -0.37
C SER A 259 -2.83 -5.74 -0.07
N ASP A 260 -2.46 -6.99 -0.31
CA ASP A 260 -1.13 -7.55 -0.09
C ASP A 260 -0.06 -6.85 -0.92
N ILE A 261 -0.34 -6.60 -2.20
CA ILE A 261 0.56 -5.91 -3.12
C ILE A 261 0.82 -4.48 -2.66
N LEU A 262 -0.23 -3.78 -2.23
CA LEU A 262 -0.09 -2.40 -1.73
C LEU A 262 0.68 -2.35 -0.41
N LEU A 263 0.48 -3.34 0.45
CA LEU A 263 1.24 -3.42 1.67
C LEU A 263 2.73 -3.64 1.36
N GLU A 264 3.07 -4.62 0.51
CA GLU A 264 4.47 -4.91 0.15
C GLU A 264 5.18 -3.64 -0.36
N LEU A 265 4.49 -2.85 -1.19
CA LEU A 265 4.97 -1.55 -1.65
C LEU A 265 5.19 -0.54 -0.53
N ASP A 266 4.28 -0.42 0.43
CA ASP A 266 4.39 0.55 1.54
C ASP A 266 5.60 0.21 2.45
N LEU A 267 5.90 -1.07 2.64
CA LEU A 267 6.90 -1.55 3.59
C LEU A 267 8.33 -1.56 3.08
N ILE A 268 8.52 -1.60 1.77
CA ILE A 268 9.84 -1.53 1.15
C ILE A 268 10.67 -0.33 1.66
N VAL A 269 9.98 0.71 2.15
CA VAL A 269 10.60 1.94 2.62
C VAL A 269 10.81 1.97 4.14
N GLU A 270 10.34 0.97 4.88
CA GLU A 270 10.59 0.88 6.32
C GLU A 270 12.05 0.47 6.59
N THR A 271 12.73 1.24 7.43
CA THR A 271 14.11 0.99 7.85
C THR A 271 14.14 -0.04 8.96
N VAL A 272 14.84 -1.13 8.73
CA VAL A 272 14.88 -2.28 9.64
C VAL A 272 15.74 -1.99 10.88
N THR A 273 15.15 -2.10 12.08
CA THR A 273 15.88 -2.64 13.23
C THR A 273 15.72 -4.16 13.20
N GLU A 274 16.80 -4.90 13.42
CA GLU A 274 16.84 -6.35 13.19
C GLU A 274 16.33 -7.19 14.36
N ASP A 275 15.69 -6.60 15.36
CA ASP A 275 15.26 -7.30 16.57
C ASP A 275 13.74 -7.54 16.62
N GLY A 276 13.34 -8.81 16.60
CA GLY A 276 11.94 -9.25 16.83
C GLY A 276 11.45 -9.07 18.28
N LYS A 277 12.16 -8.27 19.09
CA LYS A 277 11.85 -8.02 20.50
C LYS A 277 11.07 -6.72 20.63
N GLY A 278 9.77 -6.84 20.88
CA GLY A 278 8.89 -5.73 21.19
C GLY A 278 9.02 -5.29 22.64
N SER A 279 8.31 -4.22 23.00
CA SER A 279 8.09 -3.77 24.36
C SER A 279 7.24 -4.74 25.18
N HIS A 280 6.30 -5.45 24.55
CA HIS A 280 5.38 -6.38 25.24
C HIS A 280 5.51 -7.82 24.74
N TYR A 281 5.67 -8.02 23.44
CA TYR A 281 5.73 -9.35 22.83
C TYR A 281 7.08 -9.65 22.19
N ASN A 282 7.52 -10.90 22.32
CA ASN A 282 8.71 -11.41 21.65
C ASN A 282 8.29 -12.34 20.50
N LEU A 283 8.51 -11.90 19.26
CA LEU A 283 8.10 -12.63 18.07
C LEU A 283 8.76 -14.00 17.96
N GLU A 284 10.01 -14.15 18.41
CA GLU A 284 10.75 -15.42 18.43
C GLU A 284 10.02 -16.46 19.29
N THR A 285 9.59 -16.06 20.49
CA THR A 285 8.89 -16.95 21.42
C THR A 285 7.52 -17.35 20.88
N LEU A 286 6.80 -16.41 20.27
CA LEU A 286 5.50 -16.69 19.67
C LEU A 286 5.63 -17.61 18.45
N PHE A 287 6.61 -17.36 17.57
CA PHE A 287 6.89 -18.23 16.43
C PHE A 287 7.19 -19.66 16.86
N ASP A 288 8.08 -19.87 17.84
CA ASP A 288 8.45 -21.21 18.30
C ASP A 288 7.25 -21.96 18.91
N LYS A 289 6.33 -21.24 19.57
CA LYS A 289 5.07 -21.80 20.05
C LYS A 289 4.16 -22.25 18.89
N ILE A 290 3.93 -21.37 17.92
CA ILE A 290 3.04 -21.62 16.78
C ILE A 290 3.60 -22.73 15.88
N ASN A 291 4.92 -22.72 15.62
CA ASN A 291 5.60 -23.73 14.81
C ASN A 291 5.42 -25.13 15.40
N ARG A 292 5.51 -25.24 16.73
CA ARG A 292 5.26 -26.50 17.44
C ARG A 292 3.81 -26.93 17.35
N GLU A 293 2.87 -26.01 17.56
CA GLU A 293 1.43 -26.33 17.66
C GLU A 293 0.79 -26.66 16.31
N TYR A 294 1.12 -25.90 15.24
CA TYR A 294 0.42 -26.00 13.95
C TYR A 294 1.27 -26.60 12.84
N PHE A 295 2.60 -26.64 12.97
CA PHE A 295 3.50 -27.08 11.92
C PHE A 295 4.42 -28.23 12.35
N SER A 296 4.23 -28.80 13.55
CA SER A 296 5.08 -29.87 14.08
C SER A 296 6.59 -29.55 14.04
N ASN A 297 6.94 -28.27 14.23
CA ASN A 297 8.30 -27.73 14.09
C ASN A 297 8.93 -27.88 12.68
N ALA A 298 8.13 -28.09 11.63
CA ALA A 298 8.63 -28.29 10.27
C ALA A 298 9.03 -26.99 9.56
N LEU A 299 8.53 -25.82 9.99
CA LEU A 299 8.89 -24.55 9.35
C LEU A 299 10.27 -24.08 9.81
N THR A 300 11.17 -23.86 8.86
CA THR A 300 12.42 -23.16 9.10
C THR A 300 12.13 -21.73 9.54
N LYS A 301 12.81 -21.26 10.58
CA LYS A 301 12.54 -19.94 11.16
C LYS A 301 12.94 -18.80 10.20
N PRO A 302 11.99 -17.95 9.75
CA PRO A 302 12.30 -16.72 9.02
C PRO A 302 12.86 -15.64 9.95
N ARG A 303 13.39 -14.55 9.40
CA ARG A 303 13.69 -13.35 10.20
C ARG A 303 12.37 -12.77 10.72
N LEU A 304 12.29 -12.44 12.01
CA LEU A 304 11.08 -11.92 12.65
C LEU A 304 11.31 -10.48 13.09
N ILE A 305 10.47 -9.56 12.64
CA ILE A 305 10.69 -8.12 12.82
C ILE A 305 9.40 -7.40 13.19
N TRP A 306 9.47 -6.40 14.07
CA TRP A 306 8.39 -5.43 14.25
C TRP A 306 8.49 -4.33 13.19
N SER A 307 7.37 -3.94 12.59
CA SER A 307 7.32 -2.75 11.74
C SER A 307 7.77 -1.53 12.56
N GLN A 308 8.38 -0.53 11.93
CA GLN A 308 8.77 0.69 12.65
C GLN A 308 7.58 1.61 12.90
N MET A 309 6.52 1.44 12.11
CA MET A 309 5.33 2.28 12.15
C MET A 309 4.12 1.48 12.62
N GLN A 310 3.29 2.13 13.42
CA GLN A 310 1.97 1.63 13.72
C GLN A 310 1.09 1.64 12.46
N THR A 311 0.72 0.47 11.94
CA THR A 311 -0.28 0.32 10.87
C THR A 311 -1.49 -0.46 11.38
N TYR A 312 -2.68 0.04 11.03
CA TYR A 312 -3.97 -0.54 11.40
C TYR A 312 -4.73 -1.09 10.18
N ARG A 313 -4.07 -1.09 9.01
CA ARG A 313 -4.63 -1.59 7.75
C ARG A 313 -4.29 -3.05 7.51
N LYS A 314 -3.11 -3.48 7.95
CA LYS A 314 -2.65 -4.87 7.88
C LYS A 314 -1.67 -5.09 9.01
N PHE A 315 -1.80 -6.23 9.67
CA PHE A 315 -1.20 -6.46 10.98
C PHE A 315 0.08 -7.32 10.92
N GLY A 316 0.36 -7.97 9.79
CA GLY A 316 1.62 -8.65 9.50
C GLY A 316 1.76 -8.93 8.01
N HIS A 317 2.94 -9.36 7.57
CA HIS A 317 3.19 -9.92 6.23
C HIS A 317 4.44 -10.82 6.21
N TYR A 318 4.47 -11.78 5.29
CA TYR A 318 5.66 -12.54 4.92
C TYR A 318 6.31 -12.01 3.63
N GLU A 319 7.64 -11.94 3.60
CA GLU A 319 8.47 -11.56 2.45
C GLU A 319 9.32 -12.76 1.98
N PRO A 320 8.91 -13.46 0.90
CA PRO A 320 9.64 -14.63 0.40
C PRO A 320 11.09 -14.32 0.02
N ALA A 321 11.33 -13.20 -0.65
CA ALA A 321 12.66 -12.82 -1.16
C ALA A 321 13.72 -12.59 -0.08
N ARG A 322 13.31 -12.31 1.16
CA ARG A 322 14.21 -12.08 2.30
C ARG A 322 14.03 -13.11 3.42
N ASP A 323 13.14 -14.07 3.21
CA ASP A 323 12.63 -14.98 4.22
C ASP A 323 12.34 -14.28 5.55
N ARG A 324 11.44 -13.29 5.53
CA ARG A 324 11.15 -12.42 6.67
C ARG A 324 9.65 -12.33 6.95
N ILE A 325 9.25 -12.47 8.20
CA ILE A 325 7.91 -12.08 8.68
C ILE A 325 8.05 -10.75 9.42
N VAL A 326 7.20 -9.79 9.08
CA VAL A 326 7.11 -8.52 9.81
C VAL A 326 5.72 -8.42 10.42
N ILE A 327 5.65 -7.99 11.68
CA ILE A 327 4.41 -7.81 12.43
C ILE A 327 4.26 -6.34 12.77
N SER A 328 3.04 -5.81 12.70
CA SER A 328 2.82 -4.39 12.98
C SER A 328 3.06 -4.05 14.44
N LEU A 329 3.81 -2.97 14.69
CA LEU A 329 4.01 -2.42 16.03
C LEU A 329 2.69 -2.06 16.75
N THR A 330 1.57 -1.90 16.03
CA THR A 330 0.25 -1.71 16.67
C THR A 330 -0.20 -2.86 17.54
N LEU A 331 0.35 -4.05 17.30
CA LEU A 331 0.04 -5.24 18.07
C LEU A 331 0.92 -5.38 19.33
N ASP A 332 1.98 -4.59 19.44
CA ASP A 332 2.93 -4.63 20.56
C ASP A 332 2.51 -3.72 21.71
N GLU A 333 1.29 -3.93 22.21
CA GLU A 333 0.67 -3.13 23.26
C GLU A 333 0.01 -4.05 24.29
N PRO A 334 0.00 -3.71 25.59
CA PRO A 334 -0.49 -4.60 26.64
C PRO A 334 -2.01 -4.82 26.58
N ILE A 335 -2.75 -3.92 25.91
CA ILE A 335 -4.18 -4.07 25.67
C ILE A 335 -4.50 -5.10 24.57
N ILE A 336 -3.54 -5.42 23.71
CA ILE A 336 -3.69 -6.39 22.62
C ILE A 336 -3.49 -7.78 23.24
N PRO A 337 -4.47 -8.70 23.18
CA PRO A 337 -4.28 -10.04 23.71
C PRO A 337 -3.22 -10.84 22.92
N GLN A 338 -2.43 -11.66 23.60
CA GLN A 338 -1.37 -12.47 22.97
C GLN A 338 -1.89 -13.32 21.80
N TYR A 339 -3.10 -13.91 21.91
CA TYR A 339 -3.68 -14.74 20.85
C TYR A 339 -3.93 -13.96 19.55
N VAL A 340 -4.10 -12.64 19.62
CA VAL A 340 -4.26 -11.78 18.43
C VAL A 340 -2.93 -11.67 17.69
N VAL A 341 -1.83 -11.47 18.42
CA VAL A 341 -0.48 -11.42 17.84
C VAL A 341 -0.09 -12.78 17.29
N GLU A 342 -0.40 -13.85 18.03
CA GLU A 342 -0.17 -15.23 17.59
C GLU A 342 -0.93 -15.55 16.30
N PHE A 343 -2.18 -15.12 16.17
CA PHE A 343 -2.96 -15.33 14.96
C PHE A 343 -2.32 -14.66 13.74
N VAL A 344 -1.85 -13.42 13.89
CA VAL A 344 -1.18 -12.71 12.78
C VAL A 344 0.12 -13.41 12.40
N ILE A 345 0.96 -13.80 13.37
CA ILE A 345 2.18 -14.57 13.08
C ILE A 345 1.83 -15.90 12.39
N TYR A 346 0.80 -16.60 12.86
CA TYR A 346 0.33 -17.83 12.26
C TYR A 346 -0.08 -17.64 10.79
N HIS A 347 -0.85 -16.59 10.48
CA HIS A 347 -1.21 -16.22 9.11
C HIS A 347 0.04 -16.04 8.23
N GLU A 348 1.06 -15.32 8.72
CA GLU A 348 2.31 -15.13 7.97
C GLU A 348 3.15 -16.41 7.83
N MET A 349 3.07 -17.30 8.81
CA MET A 349 3.68 -18.63 8.70
C MET A 349 2.96 -19.50 7.66
N LEU A 350 1.64 -19.36 7.49
CA LEU A 350 0.91 -20.05 6.41
C LEU A 350 1.34 -19.54 5.04
N HIS A 351 1.61 -18.25 4.88
CA HIS A 351 2.17 -17.69 3.64
C HIS A 351 3.52 -18.33 3.31
N LYS A 352 4.39 -18.47 4.31
CA LYS A 352 5.66 -19.19 4.14
C LYS A 352 5.46 -20.66 3.81
N TYR A 353 4.50 -21.32 4.46
CA TYR A 353 4.27 -22.76 4.32
C TYR A 353 3.70 -23.14 2.95
N TYR A 354 2.66 -22.43 2.50
CA TYR A 354 2.00 -22.72 1.23
C TYR A 354 2.69 -22.06 0.03
N GLY A 355 3.40 -20.96 0.26
CA GLY A 355 3.91 -20.10 -0.80
C GLY A 355 2.77 -19.62 -1.70
N GLU A 356 3.13 -19.33 -2.93
CA GLU A 356 2.20 -18.82 -3.94
C GLU A 356 1.88 -19.92 -4.96
N LYS A 357 0.60 -20.11 -5.26
CA LYS A 357 0.18 -21.05 -6.29
C LYS A 357 -0.32 -20.30 -7.53
N TRP A 358 -0.09 -20.87 -8.71
CA TRP A 358 -0.68 -20.38 -9.95
C TRP A 358 -1.95 -21.17 -10.25
N VAL A 359 -3.11 -20.51 -10.22
CA VAL A 359 -4.42 -21.12 -10.52
C VAL A 359 -5.06 -20.32 -11.66
N ASN A 360 -5.35 -20.98 -12.78
CA ASN A 360 -5.95 -20.36 -13.98
C ASN A 360 -5.18 -19.11 -14.48
N GLY A 361 -3.84 -19.16 -14.48
CA GLY A 361 -2.98 -18.06 -14.92
C GLY A 361 -3.00 -16.85 -13.96
N ARG A 362 -3.47 -17.03 -12.73
CA ARG A 362 -3.46 -16.02 -11.67
C ARG A 362 -2.61 -16.51 -10.50
N ARG A 363 -1.82 -15.61 -9.92
CA ARG A 363 -1.14 -15.83 -8.64
C ARG A 363 -2.21 -15.83 -7.54
N MET A 364 -2.31 -16.93 -6.80
CA MET A 364 -3.24 -17.13 -5.70
C MET A 364 -2.43 -17.38 -4.43
N VAL A 365 -2.56 -16.46 -3.48
CA VAL A 365 -1.82 -16.47 -2.21
C VAL A 365 -2.66 -17.17 -1.15
N HIS A 366 -3.93 -16.78 -1.00
CA HIS A 366 -4.90 -17.40 -0.08
C HIS A 366 -5.75 -18.49 -0.75
N THR A 367 -5.11 -19.62 -1.07
CA THR A 367 -5.78 -20.81 -1.63
C THR A 367 -6.83 -21.42 -0.70
N THR A 368 -7.66 -22.35 -1.19
CA THR A 368 -8.62 -23.08 -0.34
C THR A 368 -7.92 -23.82 0.79
N GLU A 369 -6.76 -24.43 0.54
CA GLU A 369 -5.98 -25.08 1.60
C GLU A 369 -5.46 -24.07 2.63
N PHE A 370 -4.98 -22.92 2.17
CA PHE A 370 -4.56 -21.83 3.06
C PHE A 370 -5.69 -21.45 4.02
N ARG A 371 -6.87 -21.15 3.49
CA ARG A 371 -8.04 -20.72 4.28
C ARG A 371 -8.51 -21.82 5.25
N ALA A 372 -8.42 -23.08 4.82
CA ALA A 372 -8.77 -24.22 5.67
C ALA A 372 -7.81 -24.37 6.85
N SER A 373 -6.51 -24.16 6.65
CA SER A 373 -5.53 -24.15 7.75
C SER A 373 -5.67 -22.92 8.63
N GLU A 374 -5.87 -21.74 8.05
CA GLU A 374 -6.09 -20.50 8.80
C GLU A 374 -7.25 -20.64 9.80
N ALA A 375 -8.36 -21.25 9.37
CA ALA A 375 -9.53 -21.50 10.20
C ALA A 375 -9.30 -22.53 11.34
N GLN A 376 -8.17 -23.25 11.34
CA GLN A 376 -7.80 -24.18 12.43
C GLN A 376 -7.16 -23.47 13.62
N PHE A 377 -6.83 -22.19 13.49
CA PHE A 377 -6.26 -21.44 14.62
C PHE A 377 -7.24 -21.45 15.81
N LYS A 378 -6.74 -21.83 16.98
CA LYS A 378 -7.57 -22.07 18.18
C LYS A 378 -8.51 -20.90 18.54
N TYR A 379 -8.09 -19.67 18.28
CA TYR A 379 -8.86 -18.45 18.58
C TYR A 379 -9.20 -17.65 17.31
N TYR A 380 -9.42 -18.34 16.18
CA TYR A 380 -9.62 -17.72 14.87
C TYR A 380 -10.69 -16.62 14.90
N ASN A 381 -11.90 -16.95 15.34
CA ASN A 381 -13.03 -16.01 15.35
C ASN A 381 -12.78 -14.82 16.30
N GLU A 382 -12.20 -15.08 17.47
CA GLU A 382 -11.90 -14.04 18.46
C GLU A 382 -10.81 -13.10 17.96
N ALA A 383 -9.75 -13.63 17.35
CA ALA A 383 -8.67 -12.85 16.78
C ALA A 383 -9.16 -11.99 15.61
N GLU A 384 -9.89 -12.58 14.66
CA GLU A 384 -10.51 -11.86 13.54
C GLU A 384 -11.42 -10.72 14.01
N ALA A 385 -12.27 -10.97 15.01
CA ALA A 385 -13.15 -9.95 15.57
C ALA A 385 -12.35 -8.81 16.22
N TRP A 386 -11.25 -9.13 16.90
CA TRP A 386 -10.36 -8.15 17.51
C TRP A 386 -9.65 -7.30 16.47
N LEU A 387 -9.02 -7.91 15.46
CA LEU A 387 -8.34 -7.23 14.36
C LEU A 387 -9.32 -6.37 13.55
N SER A 388 -10.51 -6.88 13.26
CA SER A 388 -11.59 -6.14 12.60
C SER A 388 -12.03 -4.94 13.43
N LYS A 389 -12.09 -5.05 14.76
CA LYS A 389 -12.40 -3.92 15.65
C LYS A 389 -11.27 -2.92 15.70
N LEU A 390 -10.01 -3.38 15.71
CA LEU A 390 -8.82 -2.54 15.72
C LEU A 390 -8.73 -1.71 14.42
N ALA A 391 -8.92 -2.35 13.26
CA ALA A 391 -9.02 -1.68 11.96
C ALA A 391 -10.20 -0.70 11.91
N ARG A 392 -11.39 -1.10 12.42
CA ARG A 392 -12.59 -0.25 12.44
C ARG A 392 -12.55 0.88 13.44
N ARG A 393 -11.86 0.77 14.57
CA ARG A 393 -11.72 1.86 15.56
C ARG A 393 -11.04 3.05 14.91
N VAL A 394 -10.09 2.80 14.00
CA VAL A 394 -9.48 3.83 13.16
C VAL A 394 -10.46 4.33 12.08
N CYS A 395 -11.34 3.49 11.53
CA CYS A 395 -12.38 3.93 10.59
C CYS A 395 -13.57 4.69 11.23
N HIS A 396 -13.93 4.43 12.49
CA HIS A 396 -15.07 5.04 13.20
C HIS A 396 -14.67 6.28 14.01
N SER A 397 -13.43 6.38 14.49
CA SER A 397 -12.86 7.69 14.86
C SER A 397 -12.75 8.60 13.63
N ASN A 398 -12.73 8.03 12.41
CA ASN A 398 -12.88 8.77 11.15
C ASN A 398 -14.34 9.02 10.70
N ASN A 399 -15.37 8.63 11.47
CA ASN A 399 -16.79 8.74 11.08
C ASN A 399 -17.77 9.18 12.19
N ASN A 400 -17.35 9.21 13.46
CA ASN A 400 -18.07 9.89 14.54
C ASN A 400 -17.15 11.00 15.08
N TYR A 401 -17.43 12.25 14.69
CA TYR A 401 -17.33 13.50 15.47
C TYR A 401 -17.40 14.72 14.57
#